data_AF-D5U3M7-F1
#
_entry.id   AF-D5U3M7-F1
#
_cell.length_a   1.000
_cell.length_b   1.000
_cell.length_c   1.000
_cell.angle_alpha   90.00
_cell.angle_beta   90.00
_cell.angle_gamma   90.00
#
_symmetry.space_group_name_H-M   'P 1'
#
loop_
_entity.id
_entity.type
_entity.pdbx_description
1 polymer ?
#
loop_
_entity_poly.entity_id
_entity_poly.type
_entity_poly.pdbx_seq_one_letter_code
_entity_poly.pdbx_strand_id
1 'polypeptide(L)'
;MEHIVVRYLEFVLACYVVRFLSIRLVLEFQFVKKFYYMREILPGVRNWNNRLKLVYYFELFSFIQSLFIALFFIVFFEFVPLKDHIKLIIGFLMYSSLIIADKARFSIIHTNYPYSLFIMDTAIFLFISLLQFIVMAFMNATL
;
A
#
# COMPACT_ATOMS: atom_id res chain seq x y z
N MET A 1 -18.74 2.53 -20.28
CA MET A 1 -17.29 2.73 -20.45
C MET A 1 -16.83 3.96 -19.67
N GLU A 2 -17.28 5.17 -20.00
CA GLU A 2 -16.86 6.41 -19.31
C GLU A 2 -17.10 6.39 -17.79
N HIS A 3 -18.28 5.94 -17.34
CA HIS A 3 -18.60 5.84 -15.91
C HIS A 3 -17.64 4.91 -15.12
N ILE A 4 -17.17 3.82 -15.75
CA ILE A 4 -16.23 2.87 -15.11
C ILE A 4 -14.84 3.50 -15.00
N VAL A 5 -14.41 4.23 -16.04
CA VAL A 5 -13.11 4.92 -16.04
C VAL A 5 -13.07 6.05 -15.02
N VAL A 6 -14.14 6.84 -14.91
CA VAL A 6 -14.24 7.90 -13.88
C VAL A 6 -14.20 7.30 -12.49
N ARG A 7 -14.99 6.25 -12.22
CA ARG A 7 -15.00 5.54 -10.94
C ARG A 7 -13.63 4.95 -10.58
N TYR A 8 -12.92 4.40 -11.57
CA TYR A 8 -11.54 3.94 -11.40
C TYR A 8 -10.61 5.07 -10.97
N LEU A 9 -10.64 6.21 -11.66
CA LEU A 9 -9.79 7.36 -11.32
C LEU A 9 -10.10 7.90 -9.92
N GLU A 10 -11.37 7.93 -9.52
CA GLU A 10 -11.78 8.30 -8.15
C GLU A 10 -11.19 7.36 -7.10
N PHE A 11 -11.27 6.04 -7.32
CA PHE A 11 -10.63 5.08 -6.41
C PHE A 11 -9.10 5.22 -6.38
N VAL A 12 -8.45 5.46 -7.52
CA VAL A 12 -7.01 5.68 -7.58
C VAL A 12 -6.60 6.89 -6.74
N LEU A 13 -7.30 8.02 -6.89
CA LEU A 13 -7.04 9.23 -6.12
C LEU A 13 -7.27 9.00 -4.63
N ALA A 14 -8.39 8.39 -4.25
CA ALA A 14 -8.68 8.08 -2.86
C ALA A 14 -7.62 7.16 -2.24
N CYS A 15 -7.23 6.09 -2.94
CA CYS A 15 -6.18 5.19 -2.50
C CYS A 15 -4.83 5.90 -2.37
N TYR A 16 -4.49 6.78 -3.30
CA TYR A 16 -3.25 7.55 -3.24
C TYR A 16 -3.22 8.47 -2.03
N VAL A 17 -4.29 9.24 -1.79
CA VAL A 17 -4.40 10.15 -0.64
C VAL A 17 -4.31 9.37 0.67
N VAL A 18 -5.06 8.27 0.81
CA VAL A 18 -5.01 7.41 2.01
C VAL A 18 -3.60 6.89 2.24
N ARG A 19 -2.99 6.31 1.20
CA ARG A 19 -1.64 5.75 1.27
C ARG A 19 -0.61 6.80 1.72
N PHE A 20 -0.64 7.95 1.07
CA PHE A 20 0.27 9.05 1.35
C PHE A 20 0.14 9.56 2.79
N LEU A 21 -1.09 9.80 3.24
CA LEU A 21 -1.36 10.27 4.60
C LEU A 21 -1.00 9.20 5.65
N SER A 22 -1.40 7.95 5.44
CA SER A 22 -1.13 6.85 6.35
C SER A 22 0.37 6.59 6.51
N ILE A 23 1.14 6.65 5.43
CA ILE A 23 2.59 6.48 5.52
C ILE A 23 3.20 7.64 6.31
N ARG A 24 2.84 8.89 5.99
CA ARG A 24 3.35 10.04 6.74
C ARG A 24 3.06 9.89 8.24
N LEU A 25 1.84 9.49 8.58
CA LEU A 25 1.44 9.24 9.97
C LEU A 25 2.24 8.10 10.62
N VAL A 26 2.40 6.96 9.93
CA VAL A 26 3.20 5.83 10.43
C VAL A 26 4.68 6.22 10.64
N LEU A 27 5.23 7.01 9.73
CA LEU A 27 6.60 7.50 9.82
C LEU A 27 6.80 8.54 10.94
N GLU A 28 5.74 9.17 11.46
CA GLU A 28 5.86 10.11 12.59
C GLU A 28 6.13 9.40 13.92
N PHE A 29 5.72 8.13 14.09
CA PHE A 29 5.92 7.40 15.34
C PHE A 29 7.42 7.21 15.66
N GLN A 30 7.83 7.63 16.85
CA GLN A 30 9.24 7.56 17.28
C GLN A 30 9.81 6.15 17.24
N PHE A 31 8.99 5.13 17.58
CA PHE A 31 9.38 3.72 17.50
C PHE A 31 9.76 3.31 16.07
N VAL A 32 8.93 3.69 15.09
CA VAL A 32 9.14 3.40 13.67
C VAL A 32 10.37 4.14 13.16
N LYS A 33 10.52 5.44 13.46
CA LYS A 33 11.72 6.20 13.12
C LYS A 33 12.98 5.51 13.65
N LYS A 34 13.02 5.20 14.96
CA LYS A 34 14.18 4.57 15.60
C LYS A 34 14.51 3.21 14.99
N PHE A 35 13.48 2.43 14.63
CA PHE A 35 13.64 1.13 13.98
C PHE A 35 14.34 1.22 12.62
N TYR A 36 13.92 2.13 11.74
CA TYR A 36 14.55 2.32 10.43
C TYR A 36 15.92 3.01 10.53
N TYR A 37 16.11 3.94 11.47
CA TYR A 37 17.40 4.62 11.69
C TYR A 37 18.49 3.68 12.23
N MET A 38 18.15 2.79 13.18
CA MET A 38 19.13 1.85 13.77
C MET A 38 19.60 0.76 12.80
N ARG A 39 18.82 0.46 11.76
CA ARG A 39 19.11 -0.63 10.82
C ARG A 39 19.87 -0.21 9.58
N GLU A 40 20.30 1.05 9.50
CA GLU A 40 21.09 1.59 8.38
C GLU A 40 20.53 1.25 6.99
N ILE A 41 19.21 1.04 6.85
CA ILE A 41 18.56 0.77 5.54
C ILE A 41 18.61 2.01 4.65
N LEU A 42 19.01 3.15 5.22
CA LEU A 42 19.17 4.40 4.52
C LEU A 42 20.62 4.89 4.65
N PRO A 43 21.61 4.20 4.06
CA PRO A 43 22.95 4.77 3.92
C PRO A 43 22.90 6.06 3.06
N GLY A 44 21.78 6.31 2.37
CA GLY A 44 21.51 7.53 1.62
C GLY A 44 20.90 8.71 2.40
N VAL A 45 20.29 8.54 3.60
CA VAL A 45 19.51 9.63 4.24
C VAL A 45 20.36 10.66 4.98
N ARG A 46 21.67 10.45 5.07
CA ARG A 46 22.59 11.51 5.50
C ARG A 46 22.70 12.65 4.47
N ASN A 47 22.45 12.39 3.19
CA ASN A 47 22.56 13.39 2.13
C ASN A 47 21.19 14.01 1.78
N TRP A 48 21.07 15.33 1.88
CA TRP A 48 19.82 16.07 1.60
C TRP A 48 19.30 15.82 0.17
N ASN A 49 20.19 15.70 -0.82
CA ASN A 49 19.84 15.36 -2.21
C ASN A 49 19.25 13.95 -2.38
N ASN A 50 19.66 13.00 -1.53
CA ASN A 50 19.11 11.64 -1.56
C ASN A 50 17.73 11.58 -0.89
N ARG A 51 17.43 12.48 0.07
CA ARG A 51 16.09 12.58 0.68
C ARG A 51 15.04 13.04 -0.34
N LEU A 52 15.34 14.05 -1.15
CA LEU A 52 14.42 14.51 -2.20
C LEU A 52 14.15 13.43 -3.24
N LYS A 53 15.19 12.74 -3.71
CA LYS A 53 15.02 11.58 -4.60
C LYS A 53 14.16 10.50 -3.96
N LEU A 54 14.38 10.21 -2.67
CA LEU A 54 13.61 9.21 -1.95
C LEU A 54 12.13 9.58 -1.81
N VAL A 55 11.81 10.86 -1.57
CA VAL A 55 10.43 11.36 -1.57
C VAL A 55 9.78 11.19 -2.94
N TYR A 56 10.47 11.55 -4.03
CA TYR A 56 9.95 11.37 -5.39
C TYR A 56 9.72 9.90 -5.75
N TYR A 57 10.68 9.02 -5.43
CA TYR A 57 10.49 7.57 -5.62
C TYR A 57 9.32 7.06 -4.78
N PHE A 58 9.16 7.59 -3.57
CA PHE A 58 8.07 7.22 -2.68
C PHE A 58 6.70 7.63 -3.21
N GLU A 59 6.58 8.84 -3.75
CA GLU A 59 5.34 9.37 -4.32
C GLU A 59 4.95 8.64 -5.59
N LEU A 60 5.90 8.45 -6.52
CA LEU A 60 5.65 7.75 -7.78
C LEU A 60 5.28 6.28 -7.53
N PHE A 61 6.00 5.61 -6.64
CA PHE A 61 5.69 4.23 -6.26
C PHE A 61 4.34 4.13 -5.54
N SER A 62 4.01 5.09 -4.67
CA SER A 62 2.70 5.16 -4.01
C SER A 62 1.57 5.33 -5.02
N PHE A 63 1.76 6.17 -6.05
CA PHE A 63 0.77 6.34 -7.11
C PHE A 63 0.57 5.06 -7.93
N ILE A 64 1.67 4.41 -8.35
CA ILE A 64 1.61 3.14 -9.08
C ILE A 64 0.88 2.06 -8.26
N GLN A 65 1.17 1.97 -6.96
CA GLN A 65 0.50 0.99 -6.10
C GLN A 65 -0.99 1.29 -5.92
N SER A 66 -1.37 2.57 -5.89
CA SER A 66 -2.78 2.99 -5.91
C SER A 66 -3.48 2.62 -7.22
N LEU A 67 -2.80 2.69 -8.36
CA LEU A 67 -3.34 2.20 -9.64
C LEU A 67 -3.64 0.70 -9.58
N PHE A 68 -2.70 -0.10 -9.07
CA PHE A 68 -2.86 -1.55 -9.00
C PHE A 68 -3.93 -1.98 -8.00
N ILE A 69 -4.00 -1.38 -6.81
CA ILE A 69 -5.00 -1.76 -5.82
C ILE A 69 -6.42 -1.37 -6.27
N ALA A 70 -6.59 -0.20 -6.90
CA ALA A 70 -7.88 0.21 -7.44
C ALA A 70 -8.33 -0.71 -8.58
N LEU A 71 -7.39 -1.14 -9.44
CA LEU A 71 -7.69 -2.06 -10.54
C LEU A 71 -8.13 -3.42 -9.98
N PHE A 72 -7.37 -3.95 -9.01
CA PHE A 72 -7.72 -5.18 -8.31
C PHE A 72 -9.12 -5.06 -7.67
N PHE A 73 -9.39 -3.94 -6.99
CA PHE A 73 -10.66 -3.72 -6.31
C PHE A 73 -11.83 -3.71 -7.27
N ILE A 74 -11.77 -2.95 -8.38
CA ILE A 74 -12.84 -2.90 -9.38
C ILE A 74 -13.09 -4.29 -9.97
N VAL A 75 -12.04 -4.94 -10.47
CA VAL A 75 -12.16 -6.27 -11.08
C VAL A 75 -12.76 -7.26 -10.08
N PHE A 76 -12.30 -7.23 -8.84
CA PHE A 76 -12.82 -8.13 -7.82
C PHE A 76 -14.29 -7.83 -7.47
N PHE A 77 -14.65 -6.57 -7.24
CA PHE A 77 -16.00 -6.19 -6.82
C PHE A 77 -17.04 -6.30 -7.93
N GLU A 78 -16.64 -6.14 -9.18
CA GLU A 78 -17.53 -6.20 -10.35
C GLU A 78 -17.80 -7.65 -10.77
N PHE A 79 -16.79 -8.53 -10.76
CA PHE A 79 -16.93 -9.89 -11.31
C PHE A 79 -17.28 -10.97 -10.28
N VAL A 80 -17.03 -10.76 -8.99
CA VAL A 80 -17.28 -11.78 -7.96
C VAL A 80 -18.73 -11.70 -7.48
N PRO A 81 -19.58 -12.73 -7.62
CA PRO A 81 -21.00 -12.65 -7.24
C PRO A 81 -21.23 -12.94 -5.75
N LEU A 82 -20.58 -12.16 -4.86
CA LEU A 82 -20.72 -12.27 -3.40
C LEU A 82 -21.37 -11.01 -2.82
N LYS A 83 -21.85 -11.09 -1.57
CA LYS A 83 -22.31 -9.90 -0.83
C LYS A 83 -21.14 -8.95 -0.57
N ASP A 84 -21.38 -7.64 -0.57
CA ASP A 84 -20.31 -6.64 -0.55
C ASP A 84 -19.38 -6.71 0.67
N HIS A 85 -19.92 -7.00 1.86
CA HIS A 85 -19.10 -7.20 3.06
C HIS A 85 -18.19 -8.44 2.95
N ILE A 86 -18.68 -9.50 2.31
CA ILE A 86 -17.90 -10.73 2.04
C ILE A 86 -16.84 -10.43 0.97
N LYS A 87 -17.20 -9.68 -0.08
CA LYS A 87 -16.24 -9.24 -1.10
C LYS A 87 -15.11 -8.43 -0.49
N LEU A 88 -15.41 -7.53 0.43
CA LEU A 88 -14.39 -6.73 1.11
C LEU A 88 -13.40 -7.62 1.86
N ILE A 89 -13.91 -8.55 2.69
CA ILE A 89 -13.06 -9.45 3.47
C ILE A 89 -12.21 -10.32 2.56
N ILE A 90 -12.81 -10.99 1.57
CA ILE A 90 -12.10 -11.90 0.68
C ILE A 90 -11.12 -11.14 -0.22
N GLY A 91 -11.55 -10.01 -0.79
CA GLY A 91 -10.71 -9.15 -1.61
C GLY A 91 -9.51 -8.64 -0.85
N PHE A 92 -9.69 -8.19 0.41
CA PHE A 92 -8.59 -7.79 1.27
C PHE A 92 -7.64 -8.95 1.56
N LEU A 93 -8.16 -10.14 1.90
CA LEU A 93 -7.34 -11.32 2.17
C LEU A 93 -6.53 -11.76 0.94
N MET A 94 -7.15 -11.76 -0.25
CA MET A 94 -6.47 -12.06 -1.51
C MET A 94 -5.40 -11.03 -1.84
N TYR A 95 -5.70 -9.74 -1.72
CA TYR A 95 -4.70 -8.70 -1.98
C TYR A 95 -3.55 -8.78 -0.96
N SER A 96 -3.86 -9.05 0.30
CA SER A 96 -2.87 -9.23 1.37
C SER A 96 -1.96 -10.42 1.14
N SER A 97 -2.49 -11.55 0.68
CA SER A 97 -1.66 -12.73 0.38
C SER A 97 -0.70 -12.47 -0.79
N LEU A 98 -1.14 -11.73 -1.82
CA LEU A 98 -0.28 -11.29 -2.92
C LEU A 98 0.86 -10.39 -2.43
N ILE A 99 0.57 -9.43 -1.55
CA ILE A 99 1.59 -8.55 -0.95
C ILE A 99 2.61 -9.35 -0.14
N ILE A 100 2.14 -10.26 0.71
CA ILE A 100 3.02 -11.08 1.55
C ILE A 100 3.92 -11.95 0.68
N ALA A 101 3.38 -12.58 -0.36
CA ALA A 101 4.14 -13.38 -1.31
C ALA A 101 5.21 -12.56 -2.04
N ASP A 102 4.86 -11.35 -2.50
CA ASP A 102 5.80 -10.46 -3.19
C ASP A 102 6.95 -10.00 -2.26
N LYS A 103 6.62 -9.58 -1.03
CA LYS A 103 7.63 -9.21 -0.03
C LYS A 103 8.49 -10.40 0.38
N ALA A 104 7.91 -11.60 0.49
CA ALA A 104 8.66 -12.81 0.82
C ALA A 104 9.64 -13.14 -0.31
N ARG A 105 9.19 -13.07 -1.57
CA ARG A 105 10.05 -13.21 -2.75
C ARG A 105 11.20 -12.19 -2.73
N PHE A 106 10.91 -10.92 -2.45
CA PHE A 106 11.93 -9.89 -2.35
C PHE A 106 12.98 -10.21 -1.27
N SER A 107 12.54 -10.67 -0.09
CA SER A 107 13.42 -11.05 1.01
C SER A 107 14.29 -12.29 0.69
N ILE A 108 13.79 -13.24 -0.10
CA ILE A 108 14.56 -14.42 -0.53
C ILE A 108 15.63 -13.99 -1.55
N ILE A 109 15.29 -13.09 -2.48
CA ILE A 109 16.23 -12.57 -3.49
C ILE A 109 17.33 -11.73 -2.82
N HIS A 110 16.98 -10.95 -1.79
CA HIS A 110 17.94 -10.19 -0.99
C HIS A 110 18.36 -11.01 0.22
N THR A 111 19.32 -11.92 0.03
CA THR A 111 19.82 -12.87 1.05
C THR A 111 20.23 -12.25 2.40
N ASN A 112 20.46 -10.93 2.47
CA ASN A 112 20.77 -10.18 3.69
C ASN A 112 19.61 -9.34 4.24
N TYR A 113 18.37 -9.57 3.79
CA TYR A 113 17.21 -8.80 4.23
C TYR A 113 16.78 -9.21 5.64
N PRO A 114 16.86 -8.32 6.65
CA PRO A 114 16.67 -8.74 8.02
C PRO A 114 15.19 -9.05 8.30
N TYR A 115 14.91 -10.22 8.88
CA TYR A 115 13.55 -10.75 9.10
C TYR A 115 12.61 -9.78 9.83
N SER A 116 13.11 -9.04 10.80
CA SER A 116 12.32 -8.04 11.53
C SER A 116 11.95 -6.83 10.67
N LEU A 117 12.75 -6.47 9.67
CA LEU A 117 12.40 -5.45 8.69
C LEU A 117 11.32 -5.95 7.73
N PHE A 118 11.42 -7.22 7.32
CA PHE A 118 10.35 -7.89 6.58
C PHE A 118 9.02 -7.86 7.32
N ILE A 119 9.00 -8.20 8.61
CA ILE A 119 7.78 -8.14 9.42
C ILE A 119 7.23 -6.72 9.49
N MET A 120 8.08 -5.74 9.83
CA MET A 120 7.66 -4.34 9.98
C MET A 120 7.09 -3.78 8.67
N ASP A 121 7.81 -3.94 7.57
CA ASP A 121 7.40 -3.46 6.26
C ASP A 121 6.13 -4.15 5.76
N THR A 122 5.93 -5.42 6.11
CA THR A 122 4.72 -6.16 5.75
C THR A 122 3.55 -5.67 6.58
N ALA A 123 3.72 -5.50 7.89
CA ALA A 123 2.69 -5.01 8.80
C ALA A 123 2.21 -3.60 8.42
N ILE A 124 3.12 -2.68 8.14
CA ILE A 124 2.80 -1.32 7.70
C ILE A 124 2.01 -1.36 6.38
N PHE A 125 2.45 -2.18 5.42
CA PHE A 125 1.79 -2.27 4.14
C PHE A 125 0.38 -2.86 4.23
N LEU A 126 0.18 -3.89 5.06
CA LEU A 126 -1.12 -4.52 5.32
C LEU A 126 -2.07 -3.55 6.03
N PHE A 127 -1.56 -2.76 6.97
CA PHE A 127 -2.36 -1.73 7.64
C PHE A 127 -2.84 -0.65 6.65
N ILE A 128 -1.95 -0.18 5.78
CA ILE A 128 -2.31 0.83 4.77
C ILE A 128 -3.30 0.24 3.75
N SER A 129 -3.07 -0.99 3.28
CA SER A 129 -3.99 -1.63 2.32
C SER A 129 -5.37 -1.84 2.92
N LEU A 130 -5.47 -2.17 4.21
CA LEU A 130 -6.75 -2.25 4.92
C LEU A 130 -7.50 -0.91 4.87
N LEU A 131 -6.83 0.19 5.20
CA LEU A 131 -7.43 1.54 5.13
C LEU A 131 -7.89 1.88 3.71
N GLN A 132 -7.08 1.56 2.69
CA GLN A 132 -7.44 1.78 1.29
C GLN A 132 -8.69 0.97 0.89
N PHE A 133 -8.78 -0.30 1.29
CA PHE A 133 -9.96 -1.15 1.04
C PHE A 133 -11.22 -0.62 1.70
N ILE A 134 -11.11 -0.16 2.95
CA ILE A 134 -12.23 0.44 3.68
C ILE A 134 -12.75 1.68 2.94
N VAL A 135 -11.85 2.59 2.54
CA VAL A 135 -12.24 3.83 1.84
C VAL A 135 -12.87 3.51 0.48
N MET A 136 -12.26 2.63 -0.33
CA MET A 136 -12.85 2.23 -1.61
C MET A 136 -14.22 1.57 -1.44
N ALA A 137 -14.40 0.74 -0.41
CA ALA A 137 -15.69 0.12 -0.13
C ALA A 137 -16.76 1.14 0.28
N PHE A 138 -16.41 2.15 1.09
CA PHE A 138 -17.31 3.24 1.42
C PHE A 138 -17.71 4.06 0.19
N MET A 139 -16.74 4.38 -0.67
CA MET A 139 -17.02 5.08 -1.93
C MET A 139 -17.90 4.23 -2.86
N ASN A 140 -17.63 2.93 -2.97
CA ASN A 140 -18.43 2.01 -3.76
C ASN A 140 -19.88 1.85 -3.23
N ALA A 141 -20.10 1.99 -1.93
CA ALA A 141 -21.43 1.92 -1.33
C ALA A 141 -22.25 3.22 -1.48
N THR A 142 -21.59 4.34 -1.80
CA THR A 142 -22.22 5.67 -1.93
C THR A 142 -22.43 6.10 -3.38
N LEU A 143 -21.83 5.38 -4.34
CA LEU A 143 -21.89 5.59 -5.80
C LEU A 143 -22.71 4.50 -6.50
#